data_AF-A0A2E8DBV5-F1
#
_entry.id   AF-A0A2E8DBV5-F1
#
_cell.length_a   1.000
_cell.length_b   1.000
_cell.length_c   1.000
_cell.angle_alpha   90.00
_cell.angle_beta   90.00
_cell.angle_gamma   90.00
#
_symmetry.space_group_name_H-M   'P 1'
#
loop_
_entity.id
_entity.type
_entity.pdbx_description
1 polymer ?
#
loop_
_entity_poly.entity_id
_entity_poly.type
_entity_poly.pdbx_seq_one_letter_code
_entity_poly.pdbx_strand_id
1 'polypeptide(L)'
;MAELSSATLALVRGTTTSAGAIRFLHAGNHDGQGQLQAGSGVLVDPVADFTKLYLTQAATLHVHWGGPTAGVNENELDSVGGDTNAGVYEIVEVLGKSKLKISPLPKQTGSQTYSIGRQSYYRFKVANCEFFCCDTRTNREMHDTKHPEQPGLSMLGQRQKKWLLDGMKSSDADFLFVVSSVNFMVPHVGGGKVRTTNKDDAWTVFFDEREQLIREWDKLGKRVCVLTGDLHNSFVIKITDRVWEFASGPHNSNNHWASDEGGRPATGKFKYGPRECDIRWSTFFRTDIPRDQLQHPSYCVVQINNVFNNPKQVGDERWVAFERPQVIFQYFNGRTGRLRYAEALPAIK
;
A
#
# COMPACT_ATOMS: atom_id res chain seq x y z
N MET A 1 -36.51 -28.24 25.35
CA MET A 1 -36.52 -29.69 25.05
C MET A 1 -37.08 -29.83 23.64
N ALA A 2 -36.40 -30.32 22.61
CA ALA A 2 -35.14 -31.03 22.51
C ALA A 2 -34.49 -30.75 21.13
N GLU A 3 -33.17 -30.65 21.15
CA GLU A 3 -32.20 -31.15 20.15
C GLU A 3 -32.10 -30.53 18.75
N LEU A 4 -31.07 -29.67 18.62
CA LEU A 4 -30.37 -29.32 17.38
C LEU A 4 -29.23 -30.34 17.17
N SER A 5 -29.33 -31.18 16.13
CA SER A 5 -28.26 -32.11 15.76
C SER A 5 -27.18 -31.39 14.94
N SER A 6 -25.94 -31.48 15.43
CA SER A 6 -24.70 -31.07 14.77
C SER A 6 -24.41 -31.88 13.51
N ALA A 7 -24.26 -31.21 12.37
CA ALA A 7 -23.62 -31.76 11.18
C ALA A 7 -22.23 -31.13 11.02
N THR A 8 -21.23 -31.90 11.39
CA THR A 8 -19.80 -31.63 11.37
C THR A 8 -19.33 -31.33 9.94
N LEU A 9 -18.76 -30.14 9.73
CA LEU A 9 -18.07 -29.78 8.49
C LEU A 9 -16.72 -30.51 8.44
N ALA A 10 -16.63 -31.59 7.67
CA ALA A 10 -15.40 -32.31 7.43
C ALA A 10 -14.46 -31.46 6.55
N LEU A 11 -13.46 -30.84 7.19
CA LEU A 11 -12.35 -30.18 6.52
C LEU A 11 -11.48 -31.26 5.84
N VAL A 12 -11.55 -31.35 4.52
CA VAL A 12 -10.70 -32.24 3.72
C VAL A 12 -9.25 -31.82 3.92
N ARG A 13 -8.48 -32.67 4.63
CA ARG A 13 -7.02 -32.56 4.78
C ARG A 13 -6.36 -32.91 3.44
N GLY A 14 -6.19 -31.91 2.58
CA GLY A 14 -5.27 -31.97 1.45
C GLY A 14 -3.83 -31.88 1.97
N THR A 15 -3.03 -32.87 1.62
CA THR A 15 -1.61 -33.01 1.94
C THR A 15 -0.82 -31.76 1.51
N THR A 16 -0.24 -31.07 2.49
CA THR A 16 0.67 -29.95 2.30
C THR A 16 2.01 -30.45 1.76
N THR A 17 2.19 -30.38 0.44
CA THR A 17 3.52 -30.33 -0.16
C THR A 17 4.16 -28.99 0.20
N SER A 18 5.21 -29.05 1.02
CA SER A 18 6.15 -27.99 1.43
C SER A 18 5.98 -26.64 0.72
N ALA A 19 5.06 -25.81 1.20
CA ALA A 19 5.14 -24.37 1.01
C ALA A 19 6.33 -23.89 1.85
N GLY A 20 7.35 -23.31 1.20
CA GLY A 20 8.54 -22.79 1.85
C GLY A 20 8.13 -21.91 3.03
N ALA A 21 8.54 -22.31 4.23
CA ALA A 21 8.31 -21.54 5.43
C ALA A 21 8.91 -20.14 5.21
N ILE A 22 8.05 -19.11 5.24
CA ILE A 22 8.48 -17.72 5.29
C ILE A 22 9.19 -17.55 6.65
N ARG A 23 10.51 -17.70 6.65
CA ARG A 23 11.34 -17.34 7.80
C ARG A 23 11.40 -15.82 7.85
N PHE A 24 10.52 -15.21 8.62
CA PHE A 24 10.77 -13.88 9.14
C PHE A 24 11.96 -13.98 10.11
N LEU A 25 13.17 -13.74 9.61
CA LEU A 25 14.31 -13.46 10.47
C LEU A 25 13.89 -12.26 11.32
N HIS A 26 13.73 -12.48 12.62
CA HIS A 26 13.44 -11.44 13.60
C HIS A 26 14.65 -10.49 13.68
N ALA A 27 14.73 -9.52 12.77
CA ALA A 27 15.35 -8.26 13.09
C ALA A 27 14.36 -7.55 14.02
N GLY A 28 14.66 -7.55 15.32
CA GLY A 28 13.82 -6.88 16.32
C GLY A 28 13.64 -5.41 15.96
N ASN A 29 12.46 -4.86 16.26
CA ASN A 29 12.29 -3.42 16.28
C ASN A 29 13.29 -2.86 17.31
N HIS A 30 14.04 -1.83 16.94
CA HIS A 30 15.01 -1.20 17.82
C HIS A 30 14.47 0.15 18.26
N ASP A 31 14.20 0.32 19.55
CA ASP A 31 13.92 1.58 20.19
C ASP A 31 14.99 1.87 21.24
N GLY A 32 15.27 3.16 21.47
CA GLY A 32 16.33 3.57 22.37
C GLY A 32 16.29 5.04 22.72
N GLN A 33 17.23 5.42 23.59
CA GLN A 33 17.44 6.81 23.97
C GLN A 33 18.90 7.16 23.71
N GLY A 34 19.14 8.01 22.72
CA GLY A 34 20.48 8.37 22.27
C GLY A 34 20.75 9.87 22.44
N GLN A 35 22.03 10.23 22.38
CA GLN A 35 22.50 11.60 22.36
C GLN A 35 22.68 12.06 20.91
N LEU A 36 22.08 13.19 20.59
CA LEU A 36 22.32 13.94 19.36
C LEU A 36 23.07 15.22 19.69
N GLN A 37 23.90 15.68 18.76
CA GLN A 37 24.58 16.96 18.85
C GLN A 37 24.21 17.81 17.64
N ALA A 38 23.89 19.09 17.88
CA ALA A 38 23.56 20.03 16.81
C ALA A 38 24.70 20.09 15.77
N GLY A 39 24.34 19.93 14.49
CA GLY A 39 25.31 19.93 13.38
C GLY A 39 26.20 18.69 13.28
N SER A 40 26.03 17.69 14.16
CA SER A 40 26.77 16.42 14.10
C SER A 40 25.88 15.31 13.55
N GLY A 41 26.32 14.66 12.47
CA GLY A 41 25.60 13.52 11.88
C GLY A 41 25.78 12.21 12.66
N VAL A 42 26.03 12.24 13.98
CA VAL A 42 26.31 11.05 14.79
C VAL A 42 25.33 10.95 15.95
N LEU A 43 24.54 9.87 15.95
CA LEU A 43 23.78 9.43 17.12
C LEU A 43 24.67 8.56 18.00
N VAL A 44 24.71 8.85 19.29
CA VAL A 44 25.43 8.05 20.29
C VAL A 44 24.45 7.45 21.29
N ASP A 45 24.35 6.13 21.33
CA ASP A 45 23.55 5.40 22.32
C ASP A 45 24.46 4.38 23.03
N PRO A 46 24.84 4.60 24.31
CA PRO A 46 25.80 3.76 25.01
C PRO A 46 25.27 2.38 25.38
N VAL A 47 23.94 2.17 25.35
CA VAL A 47 23.31 0.88 25.69
C VAL A 47 22.91 0.08 24.45
N ALA A 48 22.86 0.71 23.28
CA ALA A 48 22.62 0.03 22.01
C ALA A 48 23.82 -0.82 21.54
N ASP A 49 23.52 -1.79 20.68
CA ASP A 49 24.49 -2.54 19.90
C ASP A 49 24.11 -2.54 18.42
N PHE A 50 24.40 -1.43 17.74
CA PHE A 50 24.05 -1.22 16.34
C PHE A 50 24.78 -2.16 15.38
N THR A 51 25.83 -2.86 15.83
CA THR A 51 26.48 -3.89 15.00
C THR A 51 25.58 -5.10 14.72
N LYS A 52 24.49 -5.23 15.48
CA LYS A 52 23.44 -6.24 15.27
C LYS A 52 22.34 -5.77 14.32
N LEU A 53 22.35 -4.51 13.87
CA LEU A 53 21.37 -4.03 12.90
C LEU A 53 21.58 -4.71 11.55
N TYR A 54 20.53 -5.33 11.06
CA TYR A 54 20.52 -5.82 9.69
C TYR A 54 20.19 -4.66 8.75
N LEU A 55 21.21 -3.89 8.34
CA LEU A 55 21.04 -2.67 7.54
C LEU A 55 20.30 -2.88 6.22
N THR A 56 20.34 -4.09 5.65
CA THR A 56 19.54 -4.39 4.46
C THR A 56 18.04 -4.49 4.79
N GLN A 57 17.63 -4.60 6.04
CA GLN A 57 16.23 -4.54 6.48
C GLN A 57 15.90 -3.31 7.32
N ALA A 58 16.89 -2.60 7.87
CA ALA A 58 16.68 -1.30 8.47
C ALA A 58 16.19 -0.31 7.41
N ALA A 59 15.22 0.54 7.78
CA ALA A 59 14.62 1.47 6.85
C ALA A 59 14.91 2.92 7.22
N THR A 60 14.33 3.39 8.32
CA THR A 60 14.51 4.76 8.79
C THR A 60 14.65 4.80 10.30
N LEU A 61 15.40 5.77 10.79
CA LEU A 61 15.44 6.14 12.21
C LEU A 61 14.45 7.28 12.42
N HIS A 62 13.52 7.11 13.35
CA HIS A 62 12.53 8.11 13.69
C HIS A 62 12.83 8.65 15.09
N VAL A 63 13.22 9.91 15.19
CA VAL A 63 13.25 10.63 16.47
C VAL A 63 11.82 11.03 16.80
N HIS A 64 11.34 10.59 17.95
CA HIS A 64 9.93 10.75 18.32
C HIS A 64 9.59 12.21 18.61
N TRP A 65 8.33 12.59 18.35
CA TRP A 65 7.82 13.94 18.66
C TRP A 65 7.99 14.33 20.12
N GLY A 66 7.84 13.38 21.05
CA GLY A 66 7.96 13.62 22.49
C GLY A 66 6.90 14.57 23.06
N GLY A 67 7.05 14.91 24.34
CA GLY A 67 6.14 15.81 25.05
C GLY A 67 4.77 15.21 25.44
N PRO A 68 3.94 15.96 26.20
CA PRO A 68 2.66 15.47 26.74
C PRO A 68 1.59 15.19 25.68
N THR A 69 1.73 15.79 24.49
CA THR A 69 0.77 15.72 23.39
C THR A 69 1.18 14.75 22.29
N ALA A 70 2.24 13.97 22.49
CA ALA A 70 2.68 12.97 21.53
C ALA A 70 1.54 11.99 21.17
N GLY A 71 1.19 11.91 19.89
CA GLY A 71 0.15 11.02 19.39
C GLY A 71 -1.29 11.50 19.60
N VAL A 72 -1.50 12.72 20.14
CA VAL A 72 -2.83 13.32 20.23
C VAL A 72 -3.27 13.81 18.85
N ASN A 73 -4.44 13.35 18.40
CA ASN A 73 -4.98 13.66 17.07
C ASN A 73 -5.86 14.92 17.11
N GLU A 74 -5.23 16.07 17.40
CA GLU A 74 -5.86 17.39 17.44
C GLU A 74 -5.09 18.37 16.56
N ASN A 75 -5.78 19.00 15.60
CA ASN A 75 -5.16 19.87 14.59
C ASN A 75 -4.47 21.09 15.22
N GLU A 76 -5.00 21.56 16.34
CA GLU A 76 -4.49 22.69 17.10
C GLU A 76 -3.06 22.42 17.61
N LEU A 77 -2.70 21.14 17.78
CA LEU A 77 -1.40 20.70 18.29
C LEU A 77 -0.36 20.46 17.20
N ASP A 78 -0.76 20.36 15.93
CA ASP A 78 0.15 20.10 14.80
C ASP A 78 1.28 21.14 14.68
N SER A 79 1.05 22.36 15.18
CA SER A 79 2.00 23.48 15.13
C SER A 79 2.54 23.89 16.50
N VAL A 80 2.13 23.22 17.58
CA VAL A 80 2.56 23.54 18.96
C VAL A 80 3.99 23.06 19.24
N GLY A 81 4.57 22.32 18.30
CA GLY A 81 5.94 21.83 18.36
C GLY A 81 6.08 20.55 19.19
N GLY A 82 7.27 19.97 19.11
CA GLY A 82 7.71 18.76 19.82
C GLY A 82 9.21 18.86 20.06
N ASP A 83 9.89 17.72 20.22
CA ASP A 83 11.35 17.69 20.20
C ASP A 83 11.86 18.32 18.90
N THR A 84 12.81 19.27 19.01
CA THR A 84 13.36 20.00 17.87
C THR A 84 14.01 19.08 16.83
N ASN A 85 14.52 17.93 17.28
CA ASN A 85 15.10 16.90 16.45
C ASN A 85 14.05 15.86 15.97
N ALA A 86 12.78 15.97 16.35
CA ALA A 86 11.74 15.05 15.89
C ALA A 86 11.68 14.99 14.37
N GLY A 87 11.58 13.78 13.83
CA GLY A 87 11.54 13.55 12.40
C GLY A 87 12.20 12.25 11.96
N VAL A 88 12.21 12.06 10.65
CA VAL A 88 12.74 10.86 10.00
C VAL A 88 14.17 11.12 9.53
N TYR A 89 15.05 10.18 9.87
CA TYR A 89 16.46 10.18 9.54
C TYR A 89 16.81 8.90 8.77
N GLU A 90 17.70 9.03 7.79
CA GLU A 90 18.43 7.93 7.17
C GLU A 90 19.53 7.44 8.12
N ILE A 91 19.71 6.12 8.19
CA ILE A 91 20.91 5.51 8.79
C ILE A 91 21.94 5.36 7.68
N VAL A 92 22.90 6.29 7.63
CA VAL A 92 23.94 6.36 6.60
C VAL A 92 24.97 5.25 6.80
N GLU A 93 25.38 5.01 8.05
CA GLU A 93 26.44 4.06 8.37
C GLU A 93 26.37 3.60 9.83
N VAL A 94 26.71 2.35 10.11
CA VAL A 94 26.97 1.86 11.47
C VAL A 94 28.44 2.11 11.80
N LEU A 95 28.71 3.07 12.67
CA LEU A 95 30.07 3.47 13.05
C LEU A 95 30.66 2.60 14.17
N GLY A 96 29.83 1.77 14.81
CA GLY A 96 30.23 0.86 15.87
C GLY A 96 29.03 0.45 16.73
N LYS A 97 29.30 -0.20 17.87
CA LYS A 97 28.24 -0.68 18.78
C LYS A 97 27.29 0.43 19.23
N SER A 98 27.83 1.58 19.60
CA SER A 98 27.08 2.66 20.22
C SER A 98 26.90 3.89 19.33
N LYS A 99 27.27 3.82 18.04
CA LYS A 99 27.24 4.98 17.14
C LYS A 99 26.63 4.69 15.77
N LEU A 100 25.72 5.54 15.33
CA LEU A 100 25.21 5.60 13.95
C LEU A 100 25.57 6.93 13.31
N LYS A 101 25.92 6.89 12.03
CA LYS A 101 25.91 8.07 11.17
C LYS A 101 24.50 8.26 10.61
N ILE A 102 23.94 9.45 10.74
CA ILE A 102 22.56 9.77 10.35
C ILE A 102 22.46 11.04 9.51
N SER A 103 21.36 11.15 8.75
CA SER A 103 21.01 12.32 7.95
C SER A 103 19.49 12.55 7.99
N PRO A 104 18.95 13.78 8.06
CA PRO A 104 19.66 15.06 8.09
C PRO A 104 20.42 15.29 9.40
N LEU A 105 21.16 16.40 9.50
CA LEU A 105 21.86 16.77 10.73
C LEU A 105 20.83 17.18 11.82
N PRO A 106 21.00 16.73 13.07
CA PRO A 106 20.22 17.21 14.20
C PRO A 106 20.33 18.73 14.35
N LYS A 107 19.21 19.36 14.73
CA LYS A 107 19.09 20.80 14.91
C LYS A 107 19.53 21.25 16.32
N GLN A 108 19.43 20.36 17.31
CA GLN A 108 19.72 20.66 18.70
C GLN A 108 20.55 19.54 19.36
N THR A 109 21.37 19.92 20.35
CA THR A 109 22.05 18.94 21.22
C THR A 109 21.12 18.49 22.33
N GLY A 110 20.98 17.19 22.53
CA GLY A 110 20.15 16.65 23.60
C GLY A 110 20.07 15.12 23.60
N SER A 111 19.21 14.62 24.50
CA SER A 111 18.87 13.21 24.60
C SER A 111 17.50 12.97 23.99
N GLN A 112 17.43 12.12 22.98
CA GLN A 112 16.24 11.85 22.19
C GLN A 112 15.83 10.39 22.26
N THR A 113 14.53 10.15 22.39
CA THR A 113 13.95 8.83 22.14
C THR A 113 13.81 8.62 20.64
N TYR A 114 14.23 7.45 20.17
CA TYR A 114 14.15 7.10 18.76
C TYR A 114 13.72 5.64 18.58
N SER A 115 13.25 5.34 17.37
CA SER A 115 13.01 3.97 16.91
C SER A 115 13.55 3.77 15.49
N ILE A 116 14.04 2.58 15.19
CA ILE A 116 14.49 2.18 13.85
C ILE A 116 13.44 1.26 13.26
N GLY A 117 12.79 1.74 12.20
CA GLY A 117 11.83 0.98 11.42
C GLY A 117 12.51 -0.06 10.53
N ARG A 118 11.74 -1.07 10.12
CA ARG A 118 12.17 -2.09 9.16
C ARG A 118 11.44 -1.92 7.82
N GLN A 119 12.07 -2.39 6.75
CA GLN A 119 11.43 -2.50 5.46
C GLN A 119 10.26 -3.50 5.55
N SER A 120 9.08 -3.09 5.06
CA SER A 120 7.87 -3.91 5.15
C SER A 120 7.36 -4.41 3.80
N TYR A 121 8.10 -4.17 2.72
CA TYR A 121 7.76 -4.68 1.40
C TYR A 121 8.24 -6.12 1.20
N TYR A 122 7.46 -6.91 0.48
CA TYR A 122 7.75 -8.33 0.18
C TYR A 122 6.98 -8.77 -1.06
N ARG A 123 7.27 -9.97 -1.56
CA ARG A 123 6.51 -10.57 -2.66
C ARG A 123 6.23 -12.05 -2.44
N PHE A 124 5.16 -12.55 -3.05
CA PHE A 124 4.78 -13.96 -3.03
C PHE A 124 4.03 -14.33 -4.30
N LYS A 125 3.93 -15.63 -4.59
CA LYS A 125 3.20 -16.16 -5.75
C LYS A 125 1.95 -16.93 -5.32
N VAL A 126 0.91 -16.82 -6.13
CA VAL A 126 -0.30 -17.66 -6.05
C VAL A 126 -0.63 -18.10 -7.48
N ALA A 127 -0.48 -19.39 -7.76
CA ALA A 127 -0.62 -19.94 -9.10
C ALA A 127 0.25 -19.18 -10.14
N ASN A 128 -0.33 -18.65 -11.22
CA ASN A 128 0.38 -17.86 -12.25
C ASN A 128 0.39 -16.33 -11.95
N CYS A 129 0.14 -15.94 -10.70
CA CYS A 129 0.11 -14.56 -10.27
C CYS A 129 1.27 -14.29 -9.30
N GLU A 130 1.91 -13.13 -9.41
CA GLU A 130 2.91 -12.66 -8.44
C GLU A 130 2.48 -11.33 -7.83
N PHE A 131 2.50 -11.27 -6.50
CA PHE A 131 2.08 -10.13 -5.70
C PHE A 131 3.30 -9.43 -5.13
N PHE A 132 3.41 -8.14 -5.40
CA PHE A 132 4.43 -7.24 -4.87
C PHE A 132 3.75 -6.31 -3.85
N CYS A 133 3.90 -6.63 -2.57
CA CYS A 133 3.39 -5.82 -1.49
C CYS A 133 4.35 -4.67 -1.20
N CYS A 134 3.96 -3.46 -1.57
CA CYS A 134 4.77 -2.26 -1.38
C CYS A 134 4.51 -1.61 -0.01
N ASP A 135 5.59 -1.15 0.60
CA ASP A 135 5.56 -0.13 1.63
C ASP A 135 5.55 1.27 0.95
N THR A 136 4.52 2.06 1.18
CA THR A 136 4.36 3.41 0.60
C THR A 136 4.38 4.49 1.69
N ARG A 137 4.93 4.17 2.87
CA ARG A 137 5.03 5.09 4.01
C ARG A 137 6.48 5.30 4.42
N THR A 138 7.24 4.22 4.56
CA THR A 138 8.55 4.24 5.23
C THR A 138 9.59 5.11 4.52
N ASN A 139 9.69 5.03 3.19
CA ASN A 139 10.66 5.78 2.40
C ASN A 139 10.00 6.86 1.53
N ARG A 140 8.75 7.24 1.86
CA ARG A 140 8.02 8.25 1.11
C ARG A 140 8.63 9.63 1.37
N GLU A 141 9.03 10.29 0.31
CA GLU A 141 9.59 11.64 0.39
C GLU A 141 8.48 12.69 0.60
N MET A 142 8.85 13.84 1.16
CA MET A 142 7.92 14.93 1.40
C MET A 142 7.49 15.56 0.08
N HIS A 143 6.17 15.56 -0.17
CA HIS A 143 5.56 16.09 -1.39
C HIS A 143 5.00 17.51 -1.17
N ASP A 144 4.76 18.21 -2.27
CA ASP A 144 4.00 19.47 -2.33
C ASP A 144 2.85 19.30 -3.34
N THR A 145 1.60 19.43 -2.86
CA THR A 145 0.41 19.32 -3.72
C THR A 145 0.35 20.40 -4.81
N LYS A 146 1.13 21.49 -4.71
CA LYS A 146 1.25 22.54 -5.73
C LYS A 146 2.23 22.18 -6.85
N HIS A 147 3.15 21.25 -6.59
CA HIS A 147 4.16 20.77 -7.52
C HIS A 147 4.16 19.23 -7.63
N PRO A 148 3.00 18.60 -7.90
CA PRO A 148 2.88 17.14 -7.95
C PRO A 148 3.70 16.48 -9.07
N GLU A 149 4.18 17.27 -10.04
CA GLU A 149 5.06 16.89 -11.13
C GLU A 149 6.56 16.92 -10.79
N GLN A 150 6.94 17.30 -9.55
CA GLN A 150 8.34 17.46 -9.15
C GLN A 150 9.19 16.24 -9.55
N PRO A 151 10.18 16.41 -10.44
CA PRO A 151 11.02 15.30 -10.87
C PRO A 151 11.84 14.70 -9.73
N GLY A 152 11.99 13.39 -9.74
CA GLY A 152 12.83 12.65 -8.78
C GLY A 152 12.17 12.33 -7.44
N LEU A 153 11.01 12.93 -7.13
CA LEU A 153 10.28 12.66 -5.90
C LEU A 153 9.76 11.20 -5.88
N SER A 154 9.95 10.50 -4.76
CA SER A 154 9.66 9.07 -4.66
C SER A 154 8.72 8.72 -3.50
N MET A 155 7.70 7.92 -3.81
CA MET A 155 6.78 7.26 -2.88
C MET A 155 7.42 6.01 -2.26
N LEU A 156 8.17 5.25 -3.06
CA LEU A 156 8.77 3.97 -2.64
C LEU A 156 10.20 4.11 -2.11
N GLY A 157 10.86 5.22 -2.43
CA GLY A 157 12.32 5.32 -2.37
C GLY A 157 12.99 4.49 -3.47
N GLN A 158 14.22 4.87 -3.82
CA GLN A 158 14.96 4.29 -4.95
C GLN A 158 15.15 2.77 -4.84
N ARG A 159 15.45 2.29 -3.62
CA ARG A 159 15.74 0.87 -3.37
C ARG A 159 14.54 -0.03 -3.65
N GLN A 160 13.37 0.33 -3.11
CA GLN A 160 12.15 -0.47 -3.28
C GLN A 160 11.59 -0.34 -4.69
N LYS A 161 11.67 0.84 -5.32
CA LYS A 161 11.33 1.03 -6.74
C LYS A 161 12.14 0.08 -7.63
N LYS A 162 13.47 0.02 -7.42
CA LYS A 162 14.34 -0.91 -8.16
C LYS A 162 13.96 -2.37 -7.91
N TRP A 163 13.77 -2.75 -6.64
CA TRP A 163 13.33 -4.09 -6.26
C TRP A 163 12.02 -4.49 -6.96
N LEU A 164 11.04 -3.59 -7.01
CA LEU A 164 9.75 -3.80 -7.66
C LEU A 164 9.93 -4.04 -9.16
N LEU A 165 10.62 -3.14 -9.85
CA LEU A 165 10.79 -3.22 -11.30
C LEU A 165 11.63 -4.43 -11.72
N ASP A 166 12.72 -4.74 -11.03
CA ASP A 166 13.54 -5.92 -11.30
C ASP A 166 12.76 -7.21 -11.03
N GLY A 167 12.01 -7.25 -9.92
CA GLY A 167 11.20 -8.38 -9.54
C GLY A 167 10.09 -8.66 -10.56
N MET A 168 9.42 -7.61 -11.05
CA MET A 168 8.39 -7.73 -12.08
C MET A 168 8.97 -8.13 -13.45
N LYS A 169 10.15 -7.60 -13.83
CA LYS A 169 10.84 -7.97 -15.09
C LYS A 169 11.29 -9.42 -15.10
N SER A 170 11.72 -9.95 -13.95
CA SER A 170 12.19 -11.34 -13.81
C SER A 170 11.07 -12.35 -13.52
N SER A 171 9.85 -11.88 -13.24
CA SER A 171 8.72 -12.75 -12.96
C SER A 171 8.30 -13.52 -14.22
N ASP A 172 7.95 -14.80 -14.06
CA ASP A 172 7.34 -15.66 -15.08
C ASP A 172 5.79 -15.69 -14.97
N ALA A 173 5.20 -14.98 -14.00
CA ALA A 173 3.75 -14.91 -13.81
C ALA A 173 3.04 -14.23 -14.99
N ASP A 174 1.81 -14.65 -15.29
CA ASP A 174 0.97 -14.04 -16.33
C ASP A 174 0.33 -12.72 -15.86
N PHE A 175 0.10 -12.62 -14.55
CA PHE A 175 -0.46 -11.46 -13.87
C PHE A 175 0.48 -10.97 -12.77
N LEU A 176 0.71 -9.66 -12.74
CA LEU A 176 1.51 -9.01 -11.72
C LEU A 176 0.62 -8.08 -10.90
N PHE A 177 0.66 -8.22 -9.59
CA PHE A 177 -0.12 -7.41 -8.67
C PHE A 177 0.81 -6.49 -7.89
N VAL A 178 0.48 -5.21 -7.83
CA VAL A 178 1.19 -4.22 -7.02
C VAL A 178 0.25 -3.78 -5.92
N VAL A 179 0.53 -4.17 -4.66
CA VAL A 179 -0.30 -3.76 -3.52
C VAL A 179 0.26 -2.47 -2.96
N SER A 180 -0.54 -1.41 -3.02
CA SER A 180 -0.23 -0.08 -2.50
C SER A 180 -1.21 0.30 -1.40
N SER A 181 -0.75 0.92 -0.33
CA SER A 181 -1.64 1.34 0.75
C SER A 181 -2.49 2.57 0.39
N VAL A 182 -2.09 3.34 -0.62
CA VAL A 182 -2.75 4.58 -1.07
C VAL A 182 -3.23 4.47 -2.53
N ASN A 183 -4.23 5.28 -2.88
CA ASN A 183 -4.84 5.42 -4.21
C ASN A 183 -3.84 5.82 -5.31
N PHE A 184 -4.07 5.34 -6.53
CA PHE A 184 -3.13 5.50 -7.65
C PHE A 184 -3.54 6.62 -8.63
N MET A 185 -4.79 6.63 -9.09
CA MET A 185 -5.27 7.58 -10.12
C MET A 185 -6.21 8.67 -9.61
N VAL A 186 -7.01 8.40 -8.59
CA VAL A 186 -8.01 9.33 -8.04
C VAL A 186 -7.40 10.06 -6.85
N PRO A 187 -7.44 11.40 -6.74
CA PRO A 187 -6.75 12.12 -5.66
C PRO A 187 -7.56 12.22 -4.37
N HIS A 188 -6.90 12.56 -3.25
CA HIS A 188 -7.56 12.87 -1.97
C HIS A 188 -7.53 14.38 -1.68
N VAL A 189 -8.42 15.15 -2.31
CA VAL A 189 -8.42 16.63 -2.24
C VAL A 189 -9.40 17.21 -1.22
N GLY A 190 -10.23 16.39 -0.57
CA GLY A 190 -11.21 16.84 0.42
C GLY A 190 -11.67 15.77 1.40
N GLY A 191 -12.66 16.08 2.22
CA GLY A 191 -13.20 15.19 3.26
C GLY A 191 -12.36 15.14 4.54
N GLY A 192 -12.86 14.52 5.61
CA GLY A 192 -12.19 14.44 6.92
C GLY A 192 -12.14 15.76 7.73
N LYS A 193 -11.88 15.66 9.04
CA LYS A 193 -11.78 16.82 9.96
C LYS A 193 -10.40 17.52 9.94
N VAL A 194 -9.45 17.03 9.13
CA VAL A 194 -8.01 17.35 9.24
C VAL A 194 -7.46 17.83 7.90
N ARG A 195 -6.70 18.94 7.94
CA ARG A 195 -5.86 19.56 6.90
C ARG A 195 -6.54 19.77 5.53
N THR A 196 -7.06 20.98 5.31
CA THR A 196 -7.81 21.37 4.11
C THR A 196 -6.95 21.82 2.93
N THR A 197 -5.67 22.18 3.12
CA THR A 197 -4.86 22.88 2.09
C THR A 197 -3.65 22.11 1.52
N ASN A 198 -3.41 20.86 1.94
CA ASN A 198 -2.38 19.97 1.38
C ASN A 198 -2.72 18.50 1.72
N LYS A 199 -3.95 18.09 1.38
CA LYS A 199 -4.54 16.85 1.89
C LYS A 199 -4.04 15.60 1.16
N ASP A 200 -3.77 15.72 -0.13
CA ASP A 200 -3.44 14.58 -0.96
C ASP A 200 -2.01 14.13 -0.69
N ASP A 201 -1.85 12.87 -0.26
CA ASP A 201 -0.57 12.27 0.09
C ASP A 201 -0.32 10.94 -0.66
N ALA A 202 -1.11 10.69 -1.70
CA ALA A 202 -1.10 9.46 -2.48
C ALA A 202 -0.29 9.59 -3.79
N TRP A 203 -0.35 8.60 -4.68
CA TRP A 203 0.40 8.64 -5.95
C TRP A 203 0.03 9.82 -6.87
N THR A 204 -1.09 10.47 -6.59
CA THR A 204 -1.59 11.66 -7.29
C THR A 204 -0.82 12.95 -6.97
N VAL A 205 0.15 12.89 -6.06
CA VAL A 205 1.14 13.97 -5.84
C VAL A 205 2.59 13.52 -6.06
N PHE A 206 2.78 12.33 -6.65
CA PHE A 206 4.08 11.77 -7.06
C PHE A 206 4.04 11.40 -8.54
N PHE A 207 3.66 12.35 -9.41
CA PHE A 207 3.40 12.07 -10.82
C PHE A 207 4.61 11.53 -11.56
N ASP A 208 5.81 12.04 -11.29
CA ASP A 208 7.02 11.57 -11.98
C ASP A 208 7.24 10.07 -11.75
N GLU A 209 7.27 9.62 -10.49
CA GLU A 209 7.43 8.20 -10.19
C GLU A 209 6.23 7.36 -10.66
N ARG A 210 4.99 7.82 -10.46
CA ARG A 210 3.79 7.12 -10.93
C ARG A 210 3.85 6.84 -12.42
N GLU A 211 4.19 7.85 -13.21
CA GLU A 211 4.25 7.74 -14.67
C GLU A 211 5.45 6.91 -15.15
N GLN A 212 6.58 6.94 -14.43
CA GLN A 212 7.69 6.03 -14.69
C GLN A 212 7.28 4.57 -14.49
N LEU A 213 6.57 4.27 -13.40
CA LEU A 213 6.07 2.92 -13.11
C LEU A 213 5.10 2.44 -14.18
N ILE A 214 4.09 3.24 -14.55
CA ILE A 214 3.13 2.87 -15.61
C ILE A 214 3.85 2.57 -16.93
N ARG A 215 4.80 3.42 -17.34
CA ARG A 215 5.58 3.21 -18.58
C ARG A 215 6.41 1.93 -18.54
N GLU A 216 7.01 1.60 -17.40
CA GLU A 216 7.78 0.36 -17.28
C GLU A 216 6.87 -0.88 -17.25
N TRP A 217 5.72 -0.79 -16.60
CA TRP A 217 4.72 -1.87 -16.54
C TRP A 217 4.11 -2.19 -17.90
N ASP A 218 3.81 -1.18 -18.72
CA ASP A 218 3.29 -1.40 -20.08
C ASP A 218 4.25 -2.22 -20.95
N LYS A 219 5.57 -2.05 -20.76
CA LYS A 219 6.61 -2.77 -21.52
C LYS A 219 6.72 -4.25 -21.16
N LEU A 220 6.15 -4.69 -20.03
CA LEU A 220 6.32 -6.06 -19.54
C LEU A 220 5.57 -7.12 -20.38
N GLY A 221 4.61 -6.71 -21.22
CA GLY A 221 3.79 -7.67 -21.97
C GLY A 221 2.75 -8.40 -21.12
N LYS A 222 2.53 -7.96 -19.87
CA LYS A 222 1.72 -8.65 -18.86
C LYS A 222 0.61 -7.75 -18.31
N ARG A 223 -0.38 -8.36 -17.67
CA ARG A 223 -1.40 -7.61 -16.89
C ARG A 223 -0.76 -7.12 -15.60
N VAL A 224 -0.85 -5.81 -15.34
CA VAL A 224 -0.45 -5.23 -14.05
C VAL A 224 -1.70 -4.69 -13.35
N CYS A 225 -1.97 -5.22 -12.17
CA CYS A 225 -3.13 -4.86 -11.34
C CYS A 225 -2.64 -4.18 -10.06
N VAL A 226 -2.86 -2.89 -9.93
CA VAL A 226 -2.55 -2.11 -8.72
C VAL A 226 -3.72 -2.22 -7.76
N LEU A 227 -3.50 -2.83 -6.59
CA LEU A 227 -4.50 -2.93 -5.53
C LEU A 227 -4.31 -1.77 -4.56
N THR A 228 -5.34 -0.96 -4.33
CA THR A 228 -5.26 0.26 -3.52
C THR A 228 -6.34 0.35 -2.43
N GLY A 229 -6.11 1.25 -1.47
CA GLY A 229 -7.01 1.60 -0.37
C GLY A 229 -6.96 3.09 -0.05
N ASP A 230 -7.03 3.44 1.24
CA ASP A 230 -6.93 4.80 1.81
C ASP A 230 -8.09 5.76 1.48
N LEU A 231 -8.44 5.96 0.21
CA LEU A 231 -9.41 6.98 -0.26
C LEU A 231 -10.88 6.71 0.12
N HIS A 232 -11.10 5.73 0.99
CA HIS A 232 -12.38 5.22 1.48
C HIS A 232 -13.48 4.91 0.47
N ASN A 233 -13.20 4.86 -0.83
CA ASN A 233 -14.14 4.50 -1.89
C ASN A 233 -13.57 3.32 -2.70
N SER A 234 -14.43 2.65 -3.47
CA SER A 234 -14.02 1.53 -4.33
C SER A 234 -14.08 1.94 -5.80
N PHE A 235 -13.11 1.50 -6.60
CA PHE A 235 -13.09 1.78 -8.03
C PHE A 235 -12.34 0.71 -8.81
N VAL A 236 -12.76 0.53 -10.06
CA VAL A 236 -12.06 -0.22 -11.11
C VAL A 236 -11.69 0.77 -12.19
N ILE A 237 -10.40 0.94 -12.42
CA ILE A 237 -9.87 1.95 -13.33
C ILE A 237 -8.95 1.28 -14.35
N LYS A 238 -9.31 1.39 -15.62
CA LYS A 238 -8.43 1.05 -16.73
C LYS A 238 -7.50 2.25 -16.98
N ILE A 239 -6.21 2.06 -16.71
CA ILE A 239 -5.20 3.12 -16.86
C ILE A 239 -4.61 3.05 -18.28
N THR A 240 -4.27 1.84 -18.71
CA THR A 240 -3.84 1.53 -20.08
C THR A 240 -4.50 0.23 -20.52
N ASP A 241 -4.14 -0.27 -21.70
CA ASP A 241 -4.55 -1.61 -22.11
C ASP A 241 -3.91 -2.72 -21.26
N ARG A 242 -2.94 -2.43 -20.40
CA ARG A 242 -2.20 -3.43 -19.61
C ARG A 242 -2.19 -3.17 -18.11
N VAL A 243 -2.30 -1.90 -17.71
CA VAL A 243 -2.24 -1.44 -16.32
C VAL A 243 -3.62 -1.02 -15.83
N TRP A 244 -4.00 -1.54 -14.66
CA TRP A 244 -5.31 -1.34 -14.04
C TRP A 244 -5.17 -1.03 -12.56
N GLU A 245 -6.04 -0.20 -12.01
CA GLU A 245 -6.19 0.01 -10.57
C GLU A 245 -7.51 -0.59 -10.07
N PHE A 246 -7.44 -1.26 -8.92
CA PHE A 246 -8.55 -1.85 -8.20
C PHE A 246 -8.49 -1.42 -6.74
N ALA A 247 -9.36 -0.48 -6.36
CA ALA A 247 -9.45 0.00 -4.99
C ALA A 247 -10.63 -0.63 -4.26
N SER A 248 -10.46 -0.97 -2.99
CA SER A 248 -11.55 -1.39 -2.11
C SER A 248 -11.70 -0.42 -0.94
N GLY A 249 -12.90 0.13 -0.78
CA GLY A 249 -13.25 0.96 0.36
C GLY A 249 -13.29 0.16 1.67
N PRO A 250 -13.21 0.83 2.83
CA PRO A 250 -13.15 0.22 4.15
C PRO A 250 -14.52 -0.27 4.62
N HIS A 251 -14.51 -1.08 5.69
CA HIS A 251 -15.73 -1.49 6.39
C HIS A 251 -16.14 -0.50 7.49
N ASN A 252 -15.17 0.21 8.06
CA ASN A 252 -15.28 0.90 9.34
C ASN A 252 -15.04 2.41 9.27
N SER A 253 -14.88 2.99 8.08
CA SER A 253 -14.76 4.44 7.87
C SER A 253 -15.82 4.94 6.91
N ASN A 254 -16.09 6.25 6.95
CA ASN A 254 -17.03 6.89 6.04
C ASN A 254 -16.42 7.03 4.65
N ASN A 255 -17.24 6.83 3.63
CA ASN A 255 -16.89 7.12 2.25
C ASN A 255 -16.71 8.63 2.02
N HIS A 256 -16.08 8.97 0.89
CA HIS A 256 -15.88 10.33 0.43
C HIS A 256 -16.92 10.75 -0.61
N TRP A 257 -17.26 12.03 -0.64
CA TRP A 257 -18.00 12.60 -1.77
C TRP A 257 -17.10 12.64 -2.99
N ALA A 258 -17.68 12.59 -4.19
CA ALA A 258 -16.91 12.71 -5.43
C ALA A 258 -16.13 14.04 -5.53
N SER A 259 -16.61 15.11 -4.89
CA SER A 259 -15.90 16.40 -4.81
C SER A 259 -14.59 16.31 -4.01
N ASP A 260 -14.50 15.40 -3.03
CA ASP A 260 -13.27 15.14 -2.27
C ASP A 260 -12.23 14.37 -3.09
N GLU A 261 -12.67 13.80 -4.22
CA GLU A 261 -11.93 12.88 -5.10
C GLU A 261 -11.59 13.54 -6.45
N GLY A 262 -11.46 14.87 -6.47
CA GLY A 262 -11.15 15.64 -7.67
C GLY A 262 -12.31 15.72 -8.66
N GLY A 263 -13.55 15.48 -8.23
CA GLY A 263 -14.73 15.58 -9.08
C GLY A 263 -14.84 14.47 -10.13
N ARG A 264 -14.20 13.32 -9.89
CA ARG A 264 -14.27 12.16 -10.80
C ARG A 264 -15.72 11.72 -11.07
N PRO A 265 -16.05 11.18 -12.25
CA PRO A 265 -17.36 10.58 -12.50
C PRO A 265 -17.50 9.20 -11.83
N ALA A 266 -18.73 8.67 -11.79
CA ALA A 266 -18.98 7.30 -11.34
C ALA A 266 -18.39 6.25 -12.32
N THR A 267 -18.42 6.57 -13.62
CA THR A 267 -17.91 5.77 -14.74
C THR A 267 -17.47 6.69 -15.88
N GLY A 268 -16.54 6.24 -16.72
CA GLY A 268 -16.07 6.93 -17.91
C GLY A 268 -14.72 7.63 -17.72
N LYS A 269 -14.40 8.52 -18.66
CA LYS A 269 -13.11 9.20 -18.71
C LYS A 269 -12.89 10.12 -17.51
N PHE A 270 -11.69 10.06 -16.94
CA PHE A 270 -11.25 10.93 -15.86
C PHE A 270 -9.78 11.30 -16.07
N LYS A 271 -9.42 12.54 -15.76
CA LYS A 271 -8.03 13.01 -15.87
C LYS A 271 -7.69 13.86 -14.66
N TYR A 272 -6.71 13.40 -13.88
CA TYR A 272 -6.08 14.16 -12.81
C TYR A 272 -4.55 14.03 -12.93
N GLY A 273 -3.91 15.16 -13.24
CA GLY A 273 -2.50 15.19 -13.64
C GLY A 273 -2.28 14.83 -15.11
N PRO A 274 -1.12 14.23 -15.46
CA PRO A 274 -0.69 14.10 -16.85
C PRO A 274 -1.49 13.06 -17.67
N ARG A 275 -2.17 12.13 -17.00
CA ARG A 275 -2.77 10.95 -17.63
C ARG A 275 -4.29 10.90 -17.48
N GLU A 276 -4.98 10.65 -18.58
CA GLU A 276 -6.39 10.25 -18.60
C GLU A 276 -6.49 8.73 -18.36
N CYS A 277 -7.49 8.30 -17.59
CA CYS A 277 -7.89 6.92 -17.40
C CYS A 277 -9.39 6.73 -17.67
N ASP A 278 -9.84 5.47 -17.74
CA ASP A 278 -11.25 5.11 -17.86
C ASP A 278 -11.73 4.40 -16.58
N ILE A 279 -12.61 5.05 -15.82
CA ILE A 279 -13.25 4.48 -14.63
C ILE A 279 -14.34 3.53 -15.13
N ARG A 280 -14.10 2.23 -14.99
CA ARG A 280 -15.05 1.19 -15.40
C ARG A 280 -16.23 1.10 -14.46
N TRP A 281 -15.95 1.27 -13.16
CA TRP A 281 -16.93 1.27 -12.09
C TRP A 281 -16.36 1.97 -10.86
N SER A 282 -17.23 2.61 -10.07
CA SER A 282 -16.86 3.09 -8.75
C SER A 282 -18.06 3.20 -7.82
N THR A 283 -17.81 3.19 -6.51
CA THR A 283 -18.74 3.81 -5.56
C THR A 283 -18.70 5.32 -5.76
N PHE A 284 -19.87 5.96 -5.74
CA PHE A 284 -19.99 7.37 -6.04
C PHE A 284 -21.03 8.02 -5.13
N PHE A 285 -20.63 9.09 -4.45
CA PHE A 285 -21.47 9.79 -3.48
C PHE A 285 -21.51 11.28 -3.82
N ARG A 286 -22.72 11.81 -3.94
CA ARG A 286 -22.97 13.22 -4.22
C ARG A 286 -22.90 14.04 -2.94
N THR A 287 -22.66 15.35 -3.08
CA THR A 287 -22.49 16.30 -1.96
C THR A 287 -23.79 16.60 -1.20
N ASP A 288 -24.94 16.18 -1.71
CA ASP A 288 -26.23 16.26 -1.04
C ASP A 288 -26.48 15.12 -0.04
N ILE A 289 -25.62 14.08 -0.01
CA ILE A 289 -25.67 13.02 0.99
C ILE A 289 -25.01 13.53 2.28
N PRO A 290 -25.69 13.56 3.43
CA PRO A 290 -25.09 13.99 4.70
C PRO A 290 -23.84 13.16 5.07
N ARG A 291 -22.81 13.81 5.63
CA ARG A 291 -21.49 13.20 5.91
C ARG A 291 -21.56 12.00 6.85
N ASP A 292 -22.47 12.02 7.80
CA ASP A 292 -22.75 10.95 8.76
C ASP A 292 -23.47 9.74 8.12
N GLN A 293 -24.03 9.92 6.92
CA GLN A 293 -24.72 8.88 6.16
C GLN A 293 -23.82 8.22 5.10
N LEU A 294 -22.52 8.58 5.02
CA LEU A 294 -21.60 8.07 4.00
C LEU A 294 -21.00 6.68 4.31
N GLN A 295 -21.51 5.91 5.27
CA GLN A 295 -20.90 4.61 5.59
C GLN A 295 -21.46 3.46 4.74
N HIS A 296 -20.95 3.32 3.51
CA HIS A 296 -21.35 2.32 2.52
C HIS A 296 -20.21 1.33 2.21
N PRO A 297 -19.96 0.36 3.10
CA PRO A 297 -18.79 -0.52 3.00
C PRO A 297 -18.88 -1.44 1.77
N SER A 298 -17.71 -1.78 1.24
CA SER A 298 -17.54 -2.75 0.15
C SER A 298 -16.32 -3.64 0.42
N TYR A 299 -16.31 -4.84 -0.15
CA TYR A 299 -15.11 -5.67 -0.21
C TYR A 299 -14.90 -6.21 -1.62
N CYS A 300 -13.65 -6.43 -1.99
CA CYS A 300 -13.26 -7.03 -3.25
C CYS A 300 -12.74 -8.46 -3.02
N VAL A 301 -13.24 -9.41 -3.81
CA VAL A 301 -12.68 -10.76 -3.92
C VAL A 301 -11.97 -10.86 -5.26
N VAL A 302 -10.69 -11.24 -5.23
CA VAL A 302 -9.90 -11.53 -6.43
C VAL A 302 -9.91 -13.03 -6.67
N GLN A 303 -10.64 -13.46 -7.70
CA GLN A 303 -10.72 -14.86 -8.10
C GLN A 303 -9.69 -15.13 -9.21
N ILE A 304 -8.76 -16.04 -8.94
CA ILE A 304 -7.70 -16.46 -9.88
C ILE A 304 -8.16 -17.75 -10.57
N ASN A 305 -8.45 -17.67 -11.86
CA ASN A 305 -8.96 -18.80 -12.65
C ASN A 305 -7.89 -19.31 -13.62
N ASN A 306 -7.12 -20.27 -13.13
CA ASN A 306 -6.02 -20.89 -13.89
C ASN A 306 -6.35 -22.29 -14.38
N VAL A 307 -7.24 -22.96 -13.66
CA VAL A 307 -7.70 -24.30 -13.94
C VAL A 307 -9.22 -24.35 -13.86
N PHE A 308 -9.82 -25.30 -14.55
CA PHE A 308 -11.24 -25.63 -14.42
C PHE A 308 -11.41 -27.13 -14.21
N ASN A 309 -12.48 -27.50 -13.51
CA ASN A 309 -12.83 -28.90 -13.35
C ASN A 309 -13.41 -29.42 -14.67
N ASN A 310 -12.83 -30.49 -15.21
CA ASN A 310 -13.25 -31.12 -16.45
C ASN A 310 -13.27 -32.65 -16.27
N PRO A 311 -14.18 -33.18 -15.44
CA PRO A 311 -14.12 -34.57 -15.04
C PRO A 311 -14.50 -35.52 -16.17
N LYS A 312 -14.05 -36.79 -16.07
CA LYS A 312 -14.43 -37.84 -17.05
C LYS A 312 -15.82 -38.43 -16.75
N GLN A 313 -16.25 -38.39 -15.49
CA GLN A 313 -17.57 -38.83 -15.04
C GLN A 313 -18.20 -37.71 -14.22
N VAL A 314 -19.53 -37.59 -14.26
CA VAL A 314 -20.26 -36.56 -13.49
C VAL A 314 -20.05 -36.82 -12.00
N GLY A 315 -19.62 -35.78 -11.27
CA GLY A 315 -19.33 -35.84 -9.83
C GLY A 315 -17.86 -36.02 -9.48
N ASP A 316 -17.01 -36.41 -10.43
CA ASP A 316 -15.56 -36.50 -10.23
C ASP A 316 -14.86 -35.13 -10.33
N GLU A 317 -13.56 -35.10 -10.02
CA GLU A 317 -12.68 -33.96 -10.25
C GLU A 317 -11.52 -34.31 -11.18
N ARG A 318 -11.27 -33.43 -12.17
CA ARG A 318 -10.05 -33.41 -12.98
C ARG A 318 -9.73 -31.98 -13.38
N TRP A 319 -8.69 -31.40 -12.79
CA TRP A 319 -8.25 -30.05 -13.10
C TRP A 319 -7.51 -29.98 -14.44
N VAL A 320 -7.95 -29.07 -15.30
CA VAL A 320 -7.31 -28.77 -16.60
C VAL A 320 -6.98 -27.28 -16.63
N ALA A 321 -5.79 -26.92 -17.09
CA ALA A 321 -5.38 -25.53 -17.22
C ALA A 321 -6.19 -24.81 -18.31
N PHE A 322 -6.56 -23.56 -18.06
CA PHE A 322 -7.07 -22.69 -19.11
C PHE A 322 -5.96 -22.38 -20.11
N GLU A 323 -6.28 -22.45 -21.40
CA GLU A 323 -5.38 -21.96 -22.46
C GLU A 323 -5.09 -20.47 -22.29
N ARG A 324 -6.04 -19.69 -21.77
CA ARG A 324 -5.86 -18.29 -21.40
C ARG A 324 -6.45 -18.05 -20.02
N PRO A 325 -5.62 -18.04 -18.96
CA PRO A 325 -6.10 -17.83 -17.60
C PRO A 325 -6.67 -16.42 -17.42
N GLN A 326 -7.52 -16.26 -16.42
CA GLN A 326 -8.21 -15.00 -16.14
C GLN A 326 -8.21 -14.68 -14.64
N VAL A 327 -8.19 -13.40 -14.31
CA VAL A 327 -8.43 -12.90 -12.96
C VAL A 327 -9.75 -12.14 -12.97
N ILE A 328 -10.62 -12.44 -12.00
CA ILE A 328 -11.91 -11.74 -11.84
C ILE A 328 -11.90 -10.97 -10.54
N PHE A 329 -12.15 -9.67 -10.61
CA PHE A 329 -12.29 -8.78 -9.46
C PHE A 329 -13.77 -8.59 -9.18
N GLN A 330 -14.24 -9.04 -8.02
CA GLN A 330 -15.66 -9.02 -7.67
C GLN A 330 -15.89 -8.13 -6.45
N TYR A 331 -16.68 -7.08 -6.62
CA TYR A 331 -17.03 -6.14 -5.57
C TYR A 331 -18.38 -6.47 -4.97
N PHE A 332 -18.43 -6.56 -3.66
CA PHE A 332 -19.64 -6.87 -2.90
C PHE A 332 -19.98 -5.76 -1.94
N ASN A 333 -21.28 -5.62 -1.64
CA ASN A 333 -21.75 -4.81 -0.53
C ASN A 333 -21.28 -5.41 0.80
N GLY A 334 -20.53 -4.65 1.59
CA GLY A 334 -19.95 -5.12 2.85
C GLY A 334 -20.96 -5.43 3.96
N ARG A 335 -22.22 -5.00 3.84
CA ARG A 335 -23.29 -5.33 4.79
C ARG A 335 -24.13 -6.54 4.36
N THR A 336 -24.36 -6.70 3.06
CA THR A 336 -25.33 -7.68 2.54
C THR A 336 -24.70 -8.84 1.77
N GLY A 337 -23.42 -8.75 1.42
CA GLY A 337 -22.74 -9.72 0.55
C GLY A 337 -23.26 -9.73 -0.89
N ARG A 338 -24.14 -8.80 -1.28
CA ARG A 338 -24.65 -8.72 -2.66
C ARG A 338 -23.57 -8.21 -3.60
N LEU A 339 -23.40 -8.88 -4.73
CA LEU A 339 -22.51 -8.44 -5.80
C LEU A 339 -22.94 -7.05 -6.30
N ARG A 340 -21.98 -6.13 -6.41
CA ARG A 340 -22.15 -4.78 -6.95
C ARG A 340 -21.55 -4.64 -8.34
N TYR A 341 -20.41 -5.27 -8.58
CA TYR A 341 -19.68 -5.20 -9.84
C TYR A 341 -18.70 -6.37 -9.98
N ALA A 342 -18.37 -6.74 -11.22
CA ALA A 342 -17.28 -7.66 -11.50
C ALA A 342 -16.53 -7.25 -12.77
N GLU A 343 -15.20 -7.34 -12.74
CA GLU A 343 -14.32 -7.12 -13.90
C GLU A 343 -13.47 -8.38 -14.14
N ALA A 344 -13.50 -8.92 -15.34
CA ALA A 344 -12.68 -10.07 -15.71
C ALA A 344 -11.54 -9.63 -16.64
N LEU A 345 -10.30 -9.90 -16.24
CA LEU A 345 -9.11 -9.62 -17.02
C LEU A 345 -8.48 -10.95 -17.50
N PRO A 346 -8.45 -11.21 -18.82
CA PRO A 346 -7.70 -12.34 -19.35
C PRO A 346 -6.20 -12.01 -19.42
N ALA A 347 -5.36 -13.03 -19.28
CA ALA A 347 -3.91 -12.93 -19.45
C ALA A 347 -3.57 -12.34 -20.81
N ILE A 348 -2.44 -11.64 -20.92
CA ILE A 348 -1.91 -11.20 -22.21
C ILE A 348 -0.99 -12.32 -22.69
N LYS A 349 -1.30 -12.89 -23.86
CA LYS A 349 -0.49 -13.90 -24.53
C LYS A 349 -0.04 -13.36 -25.88
#